data_AF-A0A949YII5-F1
#
_entry.id   AF-A0A949YII5-F1
#
_cell.length_a   1.000
_cell.length_b   1.000
_cell.length_c   1.000
_cell.angle_alpha   90.00
_cell.angle_beta   90.00
_cell.angle_gamma   90.00
#
_symmetry.space_group_name_H-M   'P 1'
#
loop_
_entity.id
_entity.type
_entity.pdbx_description
1 polymer ?
#
loop_
_entity_poly.entity_id
_entity_poly.type
_entity_poly.pdbx_seq_one_letter_code
_entity_poly.pdbx_strand_id
1 'polypeptide(L)'
;MLAAVAEHYRIAADSFLRQRSGAVSRDLAAWLARELTPVTLRELLAAFGLTHPDSVLNLIRRTDRALVGSRFLRDEIEAIRHRLPKTGPDPNGGS
;
A
#
# COMPACT_ATOMS: atom_id res chain seq x y z
N MET A 1 3.27 -7.29 -10.39
CA MET A 1 3.40 -7.05 -8.93
C MET A 1 2.51 -5.91 -8.46
N LEU A 2 2.75 -4.65 -8.84
CA LEU A 2 1.92 -3.52 -8.38
C LEU A 2 0.43 -3.67 -8.75
N ALA A 3 0.12 -4.13 -9.96
CA ALA A 3 -1.26 -4.43 -10.37
C ALA A 3 -1.91 -5.54 -9.53
N ALA A 4 -1.15 -6.57 -9.13
CA ALA A 4 -1.66 -7.65 -8.30
C ALA A 4 -1.88 -7.20 -6.86
N VAL A 5 -1.01 -6.34 -6.32
CA VAL A 5 -1.19 -5.71 -4.99
C VAL A 5 -2.36 -4.74 -5.03
N ALA A 6 -2.48 -3.95 -6.10
CA ALA A 6 -3.60 -3.06 -6.36
C ALA A 6 -4.93 -3.83 -6.41
N GLU A 7 -5.01 -4.90 -7.19
CA GLU A 7 -6.17 -5.77 -7.28
C GLU A 7 -6.49 -6.46 -5.95
N HIS A 8 -5.47 -7.04 -5.30
CA HIS A 8 -5.62 -7.79 -4.04
C HIS A 8 -6.09 -6.91 -2.87
N TYR A 9 -5.64 -5.65 -2.80
CA TYR A 9 -6.04 -4.70 -1.76
C TYR A 9 -7.11 -3.71 -2.23
N ARG A 10 -7.71 -3.91 -3.42
CA ARG A 10 -8.69 -3.00 -4.05
C ARG A 10 -8.22 -1.54 -4.14
N ILE A 11 -6.92 -1.34 -4.31
CA ILE A 11 -6.30 -0.05 -4.61
C ILE A 11 -6.27 0.10 -6.13
N ALA A 12 -6.60 1.26 -6.69
CA ALA A 12 -6.49 1.46 -8.13
C ALA A 12 -5.02 1.35 -8.58
N ALA A 13 -4.72 0.50 -9.57
CA ALA A 13 -3.36 0.31 -10.08
C ALA A 13 -2.72 1.62 -10.61
N ASP A 14 -3.55 2.53 -11.13
CA ASP A 14 -3.14 3.86 -11.58
C ASP A 14 -2.50 4.71 -10.47
N SER A 15 -2.94 4.50 -9.22
CA SER A 15 -2.38 5.16 -8.04
C SER A 15 -0.90 4.84 -7.83
N PHE A 16 -0.42 3.70 -8.31
CA PHE A 16 1.00 3.31 -8.21
C PHE A 16 1.82 3.62 -9.47
N LEU A 17 1.17 3.80 -10.63
CA LEU A 17 1.86 3.97 -11.91
C LEU A 17 2.57 5.33 -12.05
N ARG A 18 2.11 6.37 -11.35
CA ARG A 18 2.77 7.69 -11.32
C ARG A 18 4.12 7.69 -10.59
N GLN A 19 4.42 6.65 -9.82
CA GLN A 19 5.56 6.61 -8.90
C GLN A 19 6.79 5.89 -9.49
N ARG A 20 7.00 5.98 -10.81
CA ARG A 20 7.85 5.08 -11.64
C ARG A 20 9.37 5.04 -11.38
N SER A 21 9.83 5.41 -10.19
CA SER A 21 11.15 5.00 -9.66
C SER A 21 10.97 3.68 -8.91
N GLY A 22 11.06 2.56 -9.64
CA GLY A 22 10.47 1.24 -9.28
C GLY A 22 10.79 0.62 -7.91
N ALA A 23 11.78 1.11 -7.16
CA ALA A 23 12.01 0.68 -5.77
C ALA A 23 11.03 1.33 -4.77
N VAL A 24 10.70 2.61 -4.96
CA VAL A 24 9.85 3.38 -4.03
C VAL A 24 8.40 2.91 -4.13
N SER A 25 7.95 2.50 -5.32
CA SER A 25 6.57 2.06 -5.55
C SER A 25 6.25 0.74 -4.84
N ARG A 26 7.21 -0.19 -4.76
CA ARG A 26 7.05 -1.48 -4.07
C ARG A 26 7.02 -1.29 -2.55
N ASP A 27 7.91 -0.45 -2.03
CA ASP A 27 7.99 -0.15 -0.61
C ASP A 27 6.68 0.52 -0.14
N LEU A 28 6.22 1.53 -0.90
CA LEU A 28 4.98 2.26 -0.61
C LEU A 28 3.75 1.34 -0.65
N ALA A 29 3.67 0.43 -1.62
CA ALA A 29 2.56 -0.50 -1.72
C ALA A 29 2.47 -1.46 -0.52
N ALA A 30 3.62 -1.92 0.00
CA ALA A 30 3.64 -2.77 1.20
C ALA A 30 3.21 -2.00 2.45
N TRP A 31 3.68 -0.77 2.57
CA TRP A 31 3.31 0.12 3.66
C TRP A 31 1.81 0.44 3.64
N LEU A 32 1.26 0.85 2.48
CA LEU A 32 -0.16 1.17 2.31
C LEU A 32 -1.06 -0.04 2.57
N ALA A 33 -0.68 -1.23 2.08
CA ALA A 33 -1.46 -2.45 2.32
C ALA A 33 -1.56 -2.75 3.82
N ARG A 34 -0.47 -2.59 4.58
CA ARG A 34 -0.44 -2.78 6.03
C ARG A 34 -1.22 -1.72 6.80
N GLU A 35 -1.19 -0.48 6.34
CA GLU A 35 -1.86 0.65 6.99
C GLU A 35 -3.37 0.64 6.75
N LEU A 36 -3.80 0.28 5.54
CA LEU A 36 -5.20 0.44 5.10
C LEU A 36 -6.02 -0.84 5.24
N THR A 37 -5.39 -1.99 5.52
CA THR A 37 -6.08 -3.28 5.61
C THR A 37 -5.56 -4.09 6.79
N PRO A 38 -6.37 -4.98 7.39
CA PRO A 38 -5.96 -5.84 8.51
C PRO A 38 -5.02 -7.00 8.07
N VAL A 39 -4.36 -6.87 6.92
CA VAL A 39 -3.52 -7.90 6.32
C VAL A 39 -2.36 -8.31 7.24
N THR A 40 -2.15 -9.61 7.37
CA THR A 40 -1.03 -10.19 8.11
C THR A 40 0.28 -10.07 7.32
N LEU A 41 1.41 -10.13 8.02
CA LEU A 41 2.72 -10.18 7.34
C LEU A 41 2.83 -11.36 6.37
N ARG A 42 2.17 -12.49 6.67
CA ARG A 42 2.20 -13.68 5.82
C ARG A 42 1.46 -13.48 4.50
N GLU A 43 0.33 -12.79 4.53
CA GLU A 43 -0.42 -12.43 3.32
C GLU A 43 0.34 -11.39 2.49
N LEU A 44 1.00 -10.43 3.13
CA LEU A 44 1.92 -9.51 2.46
C LEU A 44 3.10 -10.26 1.81
N LEU A 45 3.67 -11.28 2.47
CA LEU A 45 4.73 -12.08 1.85
C LEU A 45 4.26 -12.74 0.55
N ALA A 46 3.09 -13.39 0.59
CA ALA A 46 2.50 -14.03 -0.58
C ALA A 46 2.19 -13.03 -1.70
N ALA A 47 1.53 -11.91 -1.39
CA ALA A 47 1.18 -10.88 -2.37
C ALA A 47 2.41 -10.22 -3.01
N PHE A 48 3.53 -10.16 -2.28
CA PHE A 48 4.78 -9.57 -2.75
C PHE A 48 5.76 -10.61 -3.33
N GLY A 49 5.41 -11.90 -3.33
CA GLY A 49 6.32 -12.98 -3.76
C GLY A 49 7.60 -13.04 -2.93
N LEU A 50 7.50 -12.72 -1.65
CA LEU A 50 8.61 -12.68 -0.69
C LEU A 50 8.58 -13.94 0.18
N THR A 51 9.77 -14.40 0.57
CA THR A 51 9.94 -15.63 1.36
C THR A 51 10.22 -15.36 2.84
N HIS A 52 10.70 -14.16 3.20
CA HIS A 52 11.07 -13.82 4.58
C HIS A 52 10.30 -12.61 5.14
N PRO A 53 9.73 -12.71 6.36
CA PRO A 53 8.99 -11.61 7.00
C PRO A 53 9.83 -10.35 7.18
N ASP A 54 11.14 -10.50 7.45
CA ASP A 54 12.07 -9.37 7.52
C ASP A 54 12.13 -8.55 6.24
N SER A 55 11.88 -9.16 5.08
CA SER A 55 11.82 -8.43 3.81
C SER A 55 10.66 -7.43 3.80
N VAL A 56 9.47 -7.84 4.23
CA VAL A 56 8.30 -6.96 4.34
C VAL A 56 8.52 -5.87 5.38
N LEU A 57 9.08 -6.22 6.55
CA LEU A 57 9.42 -5.24 7.57
C LEU A 57 10.44 -4.22 7.07
N ASN A 58 11.40 -4.63 6.23
CA ASN A 58 12.36 -3.72 5.61
C ASN A 58 11.70 -2.79 4.59
N LEU A 59 10.70 -3.25 3.82
CA LEU A 59 9.90 -2.39 2.93
C LEU A 59 9.16 -1.30 3.73
N ILE A 60 8.51 -1.69 4.83
CA ILE A 60 7.77 -0.79 5.71
C ILE A 60 8.72 0.25 6.32
N ARG A 61 9.84 -0.19 6.90
CA ARG A 61 10.84 0.70 7.51
C ARG A 61 11.47 1.68 6.52
N ARG A 62 11.74 1.25 5.29
CA ARG A 62 12.27 2.14 4.23
C ARG A 62 11.27 3.22 3.87
N THR A 63 9.99 2.88 3.76
CA THR A 63 8.93 3.86 3.51
C THR A 63 8.79 4.83 4.68
N ASP A 64 8.78 4.34 5.91
CA ASP A 64 8.68 5.15 7.12
C ASP A 64 9.79 6.21 7.21
N ARG A 65 11.04 5.80 6.97
CA ARG A 65 12.19 6.73 6.88
C ARG A 65 12.04 7.75 5.75
N ALA A 66 11.53 7.33 4.60
CA ALA A 66 11.30 8.22 3.47
C ALA A 66 10.21 9.26 3.77
N LEU A 67 9.19 8.89 4.56
CA LEU A 67 8.13 9.80 4.99
C LEU A 67 8.61 10.88 5.96
N VAL A 68 9.55 10.55 6.84
CA VAL A 68 10.12 11.56 7.76
C VAL A 68 10.75 12.73 6.98
N GLY A 69 11.43 12.44 5.87
CA GLY A 69 12.17 13.45 5.09
C GLY A 69 11.43 14.06 3.89
N SER A 70 10.26 13.53 3.49
CA SER A 70 9.65 13.91 2.20
C SER A 70 8.19 14.33 2.35
N ARG A 71 7.95 15.64 2.25
CA ARG A 71 6.60 16.20 2.16
C ARG A 71 5.84 15.68 0.94
N PHE A 72 6.52 15.57 -0.20
CA PHE A 72 5.96 15.00 -1.42
C PHE A 72 5.39 13.59 -1.21
N LEU A 73 6.12 12.71 -0.52
CA LEU A 73 5.63 11.35 -0.24
C LEU A 73 4.40 11.34 0.67
N ARG A 74 4.31 12.29 1.61
CA ARG A 74 3.13 12.43 2.48
C ARG A 74 1.91 12.90 1.70
N ASP A 75 2.09 13.93 0.85
CA ASP A 75 1.01 14.45 -0.01
C ASP A 75 0.54 13.36 -0.99
N GLU A 76 1.45 12.56 -1.53
CA GLU A 76 1.10 11.42 -2.39
C GLU A 76 0.34 10.33 -1.64
N ILE A 77 0.74 9.96 -0.42
CA ILE A 77 -0.04 9.01 0.41
C ILE A 77 -1.45 9.53 0.63
N GLU A 78 -1.59 10.81 0.96
CA GLU A 78 -2.90 11.41 1.20
C GLU A 78 -3.74 11.42 -0.09
N ALA A 79 -3.13 11.75 -1.24
CA ALA A 79 -3.79 11.66 -2.53
C ALA A 79 -4.24 10.23 -2.87
N ILE A 80 -3.44 9.22 -2.54
CA ILE A 80 -3.82 7.81 -2.70
C ILE A 80 -5.00 7.48 -1.79
N ARG A 81 -4.95 7.88 -0.50
CA ARG A 81 -6.06 7.68 0.45
C ARG A 81 -7.36 8.31 -0.03
N HIS A 82 -7.31 9.50 -0.60
CA HIS A 82 -8.49 10.17 -1.18
C HIS A 82 -9.06 9.48 -2.41
N ARG A 83 -8.23 8.77 -3.18
CA ARG A 83 -8.66 8.03 -4.39
C ARG A 83 -9.16 6.63 -4.08
N LEU A 84 -8.91 6.12 -2.88
CA LEU A 84 -9.47 4.84 -2.47
C LEU A 84 -10.99 4.99 -2.35
N PRO A 85 -11.77 4.12 -3.00
CA PRO A 85 -13.20 4.07 -2.70
C PRO A 85 -13.33 3.79 -1.20
N LYS A 86 -14.22 4.53 -0.52
CA LYS A 86 -14.58 4.29 0.89
C LYS A 86 -15.02 2.85 1.03
N THR A 87 -14.08 1.96 1.30
CA THR A 87 -14.35 0.56 1.55
C THR A 87 -14.41 0.40 3.06
N GLY A 88 -15.44 1.01 3.66
CA GLY A 88 -16.05 0.43 4.83
C GLY A 88 -17.16 -0.50 4.34
N PRO A 89 -17.46 -1.63 5.01
CA PRO A 89 -18.82 -2.15 4.92
C PRO A 89 -19.73 -1.00 5.35
N ASP A 90 -20.65 -0.57 4.48
CA ASP A 90 -21.72 0.31 4.91
C ASP A 90 -22.51 -0.45 5.99
N PRO A 91 -22.57 0.01 7.26
CA PRO A 91 -23.34 -0.70 8.28
C PRO A 91 -24.85 -0.48 8.13
N ASN A 92 -25.35 0.15 7.07
CA ASN A 92 -26.77 0.35 6.85
C ASN A 92 -27.21 -0.13 5.47
N GLY A 93 -27.35 -1.45 5.34
CA GLY A 93 -28.33 -2.03 4.42
C GLY A 93 -29.74 -1.70 4.91
N GLY A 94 -30.23 -0.53 4.55
CA GLY A 94 -31.60 -0.10 4.79
C GLY A 94 -32.27 0.26 3.47
N SER A 95 -33.07 -0.66 2.94
CA SER A 95 -34.26 -0.41 2.13
C SER A 95 -35.11 -1.68 2.12
#